data_AF-A0A9J6DD35-F1
#
_entry.id   AF-A0A9J6DD35-F1
#
_cell.length_a   1.000
_cell.length_b   1.000
_cell.length_c   1.000
_cell.angle_alpha   90.00
_cell.angle_beta   90.00
_cell.angle_gamma   90.00
#
_symmetry.space_group_name_H-M   'P 1'
#
loop_
_entity.id
_entity.type
_entity.pdbx_description
1 polymer ?
#
loop_
_entity_poly.entity_id
_entity_poly.type
_entity_poly.pdbx_seq_one_letter_code
_entity_poly.pdbx_strand_id
1 'polypeptide(L)'
;MLYTTGCWYRDPHCLPWIEYLHTGANKIWYSVPAHSSNRFRAAMKEIMPQVCKDSVIWLPSDCAMVPPPQLVEHGCPLSRLVQEKGQFVVIFPGAFTSTIACGYSVSESVYFATQDWLLQAAECFEHMKASCEPPTFSFEKLILGIATEHRENLDTCRWTLPLLRKMCENEQRYRTQLVEMGLKTFERLRLDEAAEPKKAKRPRLRPEDSNHECDFCRISCHVSMVVNMQDDILYCLEHAVHCLQRKNMKSWKLLYTYDMPILSLADVTCRGVAPHLSAPASVTQSVTAVAPSAPPAGAAYCSAP
;
A
#
# COMPACT_ATOMS: atom_id res chain seq x y z
N MET A 1 -5.52 -15.82 22.96
CA MET A 1 -5.51 -17.01 23.85
C MET A 1 -4.07 -17.50 23.94
N LEU A 2 -3.74 -18.40 24.86
CA LEU A 2 -2.39 -18.97 24.93
C LEU A 2 -2.02 -19.61 23.57
N TYR A 3 -0.84 -19.31 23.06
CA TYR A 3 -0.32 -19.78 21.76
C TYR A 3 -1.08 -19.30 20.52
N THR A 4 -1.97 -18.30 20.64
CA THR A 4 -2.45 -17.60 19.44
C THR A 4 -1.26 -16.90 18.78
N THR A 5 -1.03 -17.16 17.49
CA THR A 5 0.11 -16.63 16.74
C THR A 5 -0.31 -15.72 15.59
N GLY A 6 0.43 -14.65 15.37
CA GLY A 6 0.46 -13.93 14.09
C GLY A 6 1.60 -14.48 13.24
N CYS A 7 1.26 -14.93 12.03
CA CYS A 7 2.25 -15.37 11.04
C CYS A 7 3.17 -14.21 10.63
N TRP A 8 4.27 -14.53 9.94
CA TRP A 8 5.13 -13.51 9.37
C TRP A 8 4.34 -12.68 8.36
N TYR A 9 4.21 -11.39 8.66
CA TYR A 9 3.39 -10.46 7.90
C TYR A 9 4.11 -9.13 7.71
N ARG A 10 3.83 -8.48 6.58
CA ARG A 10 4.20 -7.10 6.28
C ARG A 10 3.05 -6.47 5.52
N ASP A 11 2.69 -5.25 5.90
CA ASP A 11 1.66 -4.49 5.20
C ASP A 11 2.04 -4.24 3.73
N PRO A 12 1.19 -4.60 2.75
CA PRO A 12 1.48 -4.42 1.33
C PRO A 12 1.44 -2.95 0.89
N HIS A 13 0.75 -2.08 1.64
CA HIS A 13 0.69 -0.63 1.41
C HIS A 13 1.86 0.12 2.04
N CYS A 14 2.77 -0.58 2.72
CA CYS A 14 3.89 -0.01 3.46
C CYS A 14 3.44 1.00 4.54
N LEU A 15 2.22 0.89 5.05
CA LEU A 15 1.72 1.74 6.12
C LEU A 15 2.37 1.33 7.45
N PRO A 16 2.81 2.30 8.27
CA PRO A 16 3.05 2.01 9.66
C PRO A 16 1.73 1.67 10.37
N TRP A 17 1.84 0.89 11.42
CA TRP A 17 0.72 0.58 12.29
C TRP A 17 1.19 0.47 13.73
N ILE A 18 0.25 0.67 14.63
CA ILE A 18 0.50 0.68 16.07
C ILE A 18 -0.45 -0.31 16.73
N GLU A 19 0.05 -1.04 17.72
CA GLU A 19 -0.76 -1.90 18.58
C GLU A 19 -0.64 -1.48 20.04
N TYR A 20 -1.77 -1.42 20.73
CA TYR A 20 -1.86 -1.23 22.17
C TYR A 20 -2.38 -2.48 22.86
N LEU A 21 -1.67 -2.95 23.89
CA LEU A 21 -2.10 -4.10 24.70
C LEU A 21 -2.90 -3.64 25.91
N HIS A 22 -4.23 -3.68 25.81
CA HIS A 22 -5.15 -3.19 26.84
C HIS A 22 -5.08 -4.00 28.14
N THR A 23 -5.09 -5.33 28.05
CA THR A 23 -5.12 -6.19 29.24
C THR A 23 -4.68 -7.62 28.94
N GLY A 24 -4.44 -8.38 30.01
CA GLY A 24 -4.12 -9.80 29.98
C GLY A 24 -2.61 -10.10 30.01
N ALA A 25 -2.26 -11.27 29.51
CA ALA A 25 -0.90 -11.78 29.44
C ALA A 25 -0.07 -11.07 28.35
N ASN A 26 1.25 -11.19 28.48
CA ASN A 26 2.20 -10.58 27.56
C ASN A 26 2.09 -11.15 26.13
N LYS A 27 2.51 -10.33 25.15
CA LYS A 27 2.66 -10.75 23.75
C LYS A 27 4.13 -10.72 23.37
N ILE A 28 4.64 -11.82 22.80
CA ILE A 28 5.99 -11.88 22.24
C ILE A 28 5.92 -11.44 20.79
N TRP A 29 6.85 -10.59 20.39
CA TRP A 29 6.99 -10.10 19.02
C TRP A 29 8.35 -10.45 18.48
N TYR A 30 8.37 -10.78 17.19
CA TYR A 30 9.57 -10.89 16.38
C TYR A 30 9.45 -9.93 15.21
N SER A 31 10.54 -9.29 14.83
CA SER A 31 10.55 -8.37 13.70
C SER A 31 11.82 -8.48 12.88
N VAL A 32 11.67 -8.41 11.56
CA VAL A 32 12.77 -8.21 10.62
C VAL A 32 12.65 -6.81 10.03
N PRO A 33 13.71 -5.97 10.11
CA PRO A 33 13.67 -4.62 9.57
C PRO A 33 13.62 -4.61 8.03
N ALA A 34 13.02 -3.58 7.44
CA ALA A 34 12.80 -3.47 6.00
C ALA A 34 14.08 -3.65 5.15
N HIS A 35 15.21 -3.08 5.59
CA HIS A 35 16.49 -3.22 4.88
C HIS A 35 17.02 -4.67 4.85
N SER A 36 16.53 -5.54 5.73
CA SER A 36 16.87 -6.97 5.78
C SER A 36 15.83 -7.87 5.10
N SER A 37 14.82 -7.29 4.43
CA SER A 37 13.77 -8.01 3.69
C SER A 37 14.33 -9.01 2.68
N ASN A 38 15.41 -8.67 1.98
CA ASN A 38 16.04 -9.58 1.01
C ASN A 38 16.69 -10.81 1.68
N ARG A 39 17.30 -10.63 2.86
CA ARG A 39 17.86 -11.74 3.64
C ARG A 39 16.74 -12.63 4.18
N PHE A 40 15.65 -12.03 4.64
CA PHE A 40 14.45 -12.77 5.06
C PHE A 40 13.85 -13.58 3.91
N ARG A 41 13.73 -12.99 2.73
CA ARG A 41 13.27 -13.69 1.52
C ARG A 41 14.17 -14.88 1.17
N ALA A 42 15.49 -14.70 1.21
CA ALA A 42 16.44 -15.77 0.94
C ALA A 42 16.28 -16.94 1.93
N ALA A 43 16.28 -16.64 3.23
CA ALA A 43 16.04 -17.64 4.28
C ALA A 43 14.70 -18.36 4.10
N MET A 44 13.62 -17.61 3.86
CA MET A 44 12.28 -18.18 3.64
C MET A 44 12.21 -19.06 2.38
N LYS A 45 12.92 -18.71 1.31
CA LYS A 45 13.01 -19.55 0.09
C LYS A 45 13.75 -20.86 0.35
N GLU A 46 14.74 -20.88 1.23
CA GLU A 46 15.46 -22.10 1.61
C GLU A 46 14.62 -22.97 2.56
N ILE A 47 13.94 -22.36 3.54
CA ILE A 47 13.18 -23.09 4.57
C ILE A 47 11.80 -23.56 4.05
N MET A 48 11.08 -22.70 3.32
CA MET A 48 9.72 -22.96 2.82
C MET A 48 9.53 -22.44 1.38
N PRO A 49 10.22 -23.02 0.39
CA PRO A 49 10.15 -22.58 -1.01
C PRO A 49 8.72 -22.56 -1.57
N GLN A 50 7.88 -23.51 -1.16
CA GLN A 50 6.50 -23.67 -1.64
C GLN A 50 5.56 -22.52 -1.24
N VAL A 51 5.89 -21.74 -0.20
CA VAL A 51 5.08 -20.61 0.26
C VAL A 51 5.52 -19.30 -0.41
N CYS A 52 6.77 -19.24 -0.88
CA CYS A 52 7.35 -18.05 -1.46
C CYS A 52 6.99 -17.92 -2.94
N LYS A 53 6.38 -16.80 -3.33
CA LYS A 53 6.08 -16.47 -4.73
C LYS A 53 7.30 -15.83 -5.43
N ASP A 54 7.38 -16.03 -6.74
CA ASP A 54 8.31 -15.33 -7.63
C ASP A 54 7.74 -13.99 -8.12
N SER A 55 7.27 -13.18 -7.18
CA SER A 55 6.74 -11.81 -7.39
C SER A 55 7.47 -10.81 -6.47
N VAL A 56 7.12 -9.53 -6.56
CA VAL A 56 7.66 -8.50 -5.64
C VAL A 56 7.06 -8.66 -4.24
N ILE A 57 5.75 -8.90 -4.17
CA ILE A 57 5.06 -9.34 -2.94
C ILE A 57 5.16 -10.86 -2.88
N TRP A 58 6.26 -11.33 -2.30
CA TRP A 58 6.67 -12.73 -2.34
C TRP A 58 6.12 -13.58 -1.20
N LEU A 59 5.68 -12.97 -0.09
CA LEU A 59 5.08 -13.66 1.06
C LEU A 59 3.64 -13.18 1.23
N PRO A 60 2.63 -14.04 0.99
CA PRO A 60 1.25 -13.68 1.26
C PRO A 60 0.99 -13.59 2.78
N SER A 61 0.00 -12.79 3.18
CA SER A 61 -0.42 -12.70 4.58
C SER A 61 -0.83 -14.06 5.12
N ASP A 62 -0.57 -14.29 6.41
CA ASP A 62 -1.08 -15.44 7.16
C ASP A 62 -0.73 -16.83 6.60
N CYS A 63 0.31 -16.92 5.76
CA CYS A 63 0.67 -18.18 5.09
C CYS A 63 1.81 -18.95 5.74
N ALA A 64 2.59 -18.33 6.62
CA ALA A 64 3.85 -18.89 7.10
C ALA A 64 4.19 -18.51 8.54
N MET A 65 4.50 -19.52 9.35
CA MET A 65 5.16 -19.35 10.64
C MET A 65 6.47 -20.13 10.63
N VAL A 66 7.60 -19.41 10.70
CA VAL A 66 8.94 -19.99 10.80
C VAL A 66 9.51 -19.63 12.17
N PRO A 67 10.01 -20.62 12.94
CA PRO A 67 10.74 -20.38 14.17
C PRO A 67 11.89 -19.37 13.97
N PRO A 68 11.97 -18.31 14.80
CA PRO A 68 13.04 -17.32 14.73
C PRO A 68 14.47 -17.89 14.71
N PRO A 69 14.81 -18.95 15.48
CA PRO A 69 16.15 -19.55 15.40
C PRO A 69 16.52 -20.04 13.99
N GLN A 70 15.58 -20.64 13.25
CA GLN A 70 15.82 -21.11 11.89
C GLN A 70 16.13 -19.94 10.95
N LEU A 71 15.44 -18.81 11.10
CA LEU A 71 15.74 -17.61 10.32
C LEU A 71 17.14 -17.07 10.61
N VAL A 72 17.55 -17.07 11.88
CA VAL A 72 18.89 -16.63 12.29
C VAL A 72 19.98 -17.55 11.74
N GLU A 73 19.77 -18.87 11.79
CA GLU A 73 20.67 -19.88 11.20
C GLU A 73 20.88 -19.66 9.70
N HIS A 74 19.84 -19.19 8.99
CA HIS A 74 19.89 -18.86 7.56
C HIS A 74 20.28 -17.38 7.29
N GLY A 75 20.90 -16.71 8.26
CA GLY A 75 21.49 -15.38 8.08
C GLY A 75 20.50 -14.21 8.06
N CYS A 76 19.24 -14.42 8.46
CA CYS A 76 18.24 -13.35 8.59
C CYS A 76 18.32 -12.70 9.98
N PRO A 77 18.69 -11.42 10.10
CA PRO A 77 18.67 -10.73 11.38
C PRO A 77 17.23 -10.45 11.81
N LEU A 78 16.95 -10.62 13.10
CA LEU A 78 15.65 -10.31 13.69
C LEU A 78 15.80 -9.75 15.10
N SER A 79 14.80 -8.98 15.51
CA SER A 79 14.65 -8.46 16.87
C SER A 79 13.51 -9.17 17.57
N ARG A 80 13.62 -9.32 18.88
CA ARG A 80 12.56 -9.85 19.76
C ARG A 80 12.20 -8.81 20.80
N LEU A 81 10.90 -8.64 21.07
CA LEU A 81 10.43 -7.87 22.22
C LEU A 81 9.28 -8.60 22.92
N VAL A 82 9.05 -8.24 24.19
CA VAL A 82 7.89 -8.67 24.98
C VAL A 82 7.08 -7.43 25.27
N GLN A 83 5.84 -7.41 24.78
CA GLN A 83 4.88 -6.36 25.05
C GLN A 83 4.08 -6.72 26.29
N GLU A 84 4.14 -5.83 27.28
CA GLU A 84 3.38 -5.91 28.52
C GLU A 84 2.12 -5.03 28.44
N LYS A 85 1.18 -5.28 29.36
CA LYS A 85 -0.05 -4.49 29.47
C LYS A 85 0.27 -2.99 29.58
N GLY A 86 -0.46 -2.19 28.80
CA GLY A 86 -0.31 -0.73 28.78
C GLY A 86 0.80 -0.23 27.85
N GLN A 87 1.46 -1.11 27.10
CA GLN A 87 2.51 -0.73 26.15
C GLN A 87 2.00 -0.65 24.72
N PHE A 88 2.56 0.32 24.00
CA PHE A 88 2.46 0.43 22.54
C PHE A 88 3.61 -0.28 21.85
N VAL A 89 3.32 -0.94 20.74
CA VAL A 89 4.31 -1.40 19.76
C VAL A 89 4.03 -0.69 18.44
N VAL A 90 5.03 0.02 17.92
CA VAL A 90 4.95 0.73 16.64
C VAL A 90 5.74 -0.04 15.60
N ILE A 91 5.10 -0.37 14.48
CA ILE A 91 5.70 -1.11 13.38
C ILE A 91 5.97 -0.13 12.26
N PHE A 92 7.24 -0.03 11.87
CA PHE A 92 7.68 0.84 10.79
C PHE A 92 7.37 0.22 9.41
N PRO A 93 7.22 1.06 8.38
CA PRO A 93 6.99 0.63 7.00
C PRO A 93 7.97 -0.46 6.54
N GLY A 94 7.43 -1.48 5.88
CA GLY A 94 8.23 -2.53 5.26
C GLY A 94 8.84 -3.56 6.21
N ALA A 95 8.70 -3.41 7.53
CA ALA A 95 9.15 -4.40 8.50
C ALA A 95 8.23 -5.63 8.49
N PHE A 96 8.82 -6.82 8.53
CA PHE A 96 8.07 -8.04 8.79
C PHE A 96 7.92 -8.25 10.28
N THR A 97 6.76 -8.76 10.71
CA THR A 97 6.47 -9.05 12.11
C THR A 97 5.80 -10.41 12.27
N SER A 98 6.05 -11.07 13.39
CA SER A 98 5.31 -12.25 13.86
C SER A 98 5.07 -12.13 15.36
N THR A 99 3.94 -12.66 15.85
CA THR A 99 3.54 -12.52 17.25
C THR A 99 3.12 -13.84 17.87
N ILE A 100 3.26 -13.95 19.20
CA ILE A 100 2.79 -15.09 20.00
C ILE A 100 2.17 -14.56 21.29
N ALA A 101 0.90 -14.87 21.53
CA ALA A 101 0.22 -14.54 22.78
C ALA A 101 0.57 -15.54 23.89
N CYS A 102 0.99 -15.04 25.06
CA CYS A 102 1.37 -15.86 26.21
C CYS A 102 0.17 -16.20 27.12
N GLY A 103 -1.07 -15.95 26.67
CA GLY A 103 -2.27 -16.22 27.45
C GLY A 103 -3.50 -15.50 26.89
N TYR A 104 -4.49 -15.29 27.75
CA TYR A 104 -5.60 -14.38 27.44
C TYR A 104 -5.05 -12.95 27.39
N SER A 105 -5.28 -12.26 26.28
CA SER A 105 -4.85 -10.88 26.05
C SER A 105 -5.86 -10.17 25.15
N VAL A 106 -6.07 -8.88 25.37
CA VAL A 106 -6.88 -8.03 24.50
C VAL A 106 -5.99 -6.88 24.05
N SER A 107 -5.83 -6.77 22.74
CA SER A 107 -5.04 -5.72 22.09
C SER A 107 -5.84 -5.10 20.95
N GLU A 108 -5.53 -3.85 20.63
CA GLU A 108 -6.14 -3.11 19.53
C GLU A 108 -5.04 -2.54 18.64
N SER A 109 -5.24 -2.58 17.33
CA SER A 109 -4.27 -2.15 16.33
C SER A 109 -4.90 -1.26 15.27
N VAL A 110 -4.16 -0.26 14.80
CA VAL A 110 -4.60 0.64 13.74
C VAL A 110 -3.44 1.01 12.82
N TYR A 111 -3.75 1.09 11.52
CA TYR A 111 -2.84 1.66 10.51
C TYR A 111 -2.93 3.17 10.51
N PHE A 112 -1.82 3.85 10.26
CA PHE A 112 -1.80 5.29 10.10
C PHE A 112 -0.87 5.68 8.96
N ALA A 113 -1.15 6.82 8.32
CA ALA A 113 -0.32 7.35 7.25
C ALA A 113 0.36 8.63 7.74
N THR A 114 1.68 8.70 7.63
CA THR A 114 2.44 9.94 7.86
C THR A 114 2.66 10.66 6.54
N GLN A 115 3.12 11.91 6.58
CA GLN A 115 3.52 12.63 5.37
C GLN A 115 4.67 11.91 4.64
N ASP A 116 5.65 11.38 5.39
CA ASP A 116 6.78 10.62 4.83
C ASP A 116 6.32 9.33 4.12
N TRP A 117 5.21 8.74 4.53
CA TRP A 117 4.68 7.56 3.85
C TRP A 117 4.31 7.84 2.39
N LEU A 118 3.85 9.07 2.06
CA LEU A 118 3.52 9.45 0.68
C LEU A 118 4.72 9.31 -0.27
N LEU A 119 5.95 9.47 0.23
CA LEU A 119 7.18 9.34 -0.56
C LEU A 119 7.38 7.94 -1.13
N GLN A 120 7.03 6.92 -0.35
CA GLN A 120 7.20 5.51 -0.71
C GLN A 120 5.89 4.88 -1.22
N ALA A 121 4.74 5.50 -0.94
CA ALA A 121 3.43 4.97 -1.33
C ALA A 121 3.35 4.67 -2.83
N ALA A 122 3.85 5.58 -3.69
CA ALA A 122 3.85 5.36 -5.13
C ALA A 122 4.58 4.08 -5.55
N GLU A 123 5.75 3.81 -4.97
CA GLU A 123 6.51 2.59 -5.23
C GLU A 123 5.78 1.36 -4.71
N CYS A 124 5.19 1.43 -3.50
CA CYS A 124 4.43 0.31 -2.94
C CYS A 124 3.20 -0.04 -3.80
N PHE A 125 2.50 0.96 -4.35
CA PHE A 125 1.38 0.72 -5.28
C PHE A 125 1.83 0.17 -6.64
N GLU A 126 2.98 0.58 -7.17
CA GLU A 126 3.57 -0.06 -8.35
C GLU A 126 3.99 -1.51 -8.07
N HIS A 127 4.52 -1.82 -6.88
CA HIS A 127 4.84 -3.19 -6.47
C HIS A 127 3.60 -4.08 -6.33
N MET A 128 2.50 -3.54 -5.80
CA MET A 128 1.20 -4.23 -5.76
C MET A 128 0.70 -4.52 -7.18
N LYS A 129 0.70 -3.50 -8.06
CA LYS A 129 0.34 -3.63 -9.47
C LYS A 129 1.18 -4.70 -10.19
N ALA A 130 2.50 -4.71 -9.99
CA ALA A 130 3.41 -5.68 -10.59
C ALA A 130 3.24 -7.11 -10.03
N SER A 131 2.72 -7.24 -8.80
CA SER A 131 2.47 -8.53 -8.15
C SER A 131 1.01 -9.01 -8.29
N CYS A 132 0.17 -8.26 -9.00
CA CYS A 132 -1.28 -8.49 -9.11
C CYS A 132 -1.97 -8.60 -7.75
N GLU A 133 -1.45 -7.91 -6.73
CA GLU A 133 -2.05 -7.89 -5.40
C GLU A 133 -3.09 -6.75 -5.35
N PRO A 134 -4.37 -7.05 -5.07
CA PRO A 134 -5.40 -6.02 -5.05
C PRO A 134 -5.19 -5.10 -3.84
N PRO A 135 -5.10 -3.77 -4.03
CA PRO A 135 -4.97 -2.86 -2.91
C PRO A 135 -6.29 -2.70 -2.16
N THR A 136 -6.23 -2.58 -0.83
CA THR A 136 -7.39 -2.31 0.04
C THR A 136 -8.10 -0.98 -0.26
N PHE A 137 -7.39 -0.01 -0.87
CA PHE A 137 -7.95 1.29 -1.26
C PHE A 137 -7.32 1.81 -2.55
N SER A 138 -8.02 2.72 -3.24
CA SER A 138 -7.51 3.37 -4.45
C SER A 138 -6.54 4.51 -4.11
N PHE A 139 -5.30 4.37 -4.57
CA PHE A 139 -4.29 5.43 -4.42
C PHE A 139 -4.68 6.70 -5.17
N GLU A 140 -5.22 6.55 -6.39
CA GLU A 140 -5.70 7.68 -7.19
C GLU A 140 -6.79 8.47 -6.45
N LYS A 141 -7.76 7.77 -5.85
CA LYS A 141 -8.82 8.38 -5.06
C LYS A 141 -8.27 9.13 -3.84
N LEU A 142 -7.28 8.55 -3.16
CA LEU A 142 -6.61 9.19 -2.03
C LEU A 142 -5.90 10.48 -2.43
N ILE A 143 -5.09 10.44 -3.49
CA ILE A 143 -4.32 11.59 -3.98
C ILE A 143 -5.25 12.72 -4.44
N LEU A 144 -6.33 12.38 -5.15
CA LEU A 144 -7.35 13.34 -5.54
C LEU A 144 -8.14 13.89 -4.35
N GLY A 145 -8.46 13.05 -3.36
CA GLY A 145 -9.07 13.50 -2.10
C GLY A 145 -8.23 14.58 -1.44
N ILE A 146 -6.94 14.30 -1.23
CA ILE A 146 -5.99 15.28 -0.65
C ILE A 146 -5.91 16.57 -1.49
N ALA A 147 -5.90 16.45 -2.82
CA ALA A 147 -5.77 17.61 -3.71
C ALA A 147 -7.04 18.47 -3.83
N THR A 148 -8.21 17.88 -3.57
CA THR A 148 -9.52 18.55 -3.70
C THR A 148 -10.07 19.03 -2.37
N GLU A 149 -9.59 18.49 -1.25
CA GLU A 149 -10.02 18.89 0.09
C GLU A 149 -9.51 20.30 0.41
N HIS A 150 -10.46 21.22 0.62
CA HIS A 150 -10.19 22.63 0.81
C HIS A 150 -9.81 22.91 2.26
N ARG A 151 -8.49 23.10 2.49
CA ARG A 151 -7.85 23.54 3.76
C ARG A 151 -7.88 22.42 4.80
N GLU A 152 -6.74 21.80 5.13
CA GLU A 152 -6.24 21.94 6.51
C GLU A 152 -4.71 21.67 6.66
N ASN A 153 -4.00 21.16 5.65
CA ASN A 153 -2.55 20.87 5.77
C ASN A 153 -1.75 21.13 4.48
N LEU A 154 -1.20 22.34 4.37
CA LEU A 154 -0.43 22.81 3.20
C LEU A 154 0.81 21.92 2.94
N ASP A 155 1.43 21.37 3.98
CA ASP A 155 2.60 20.51 3.85
C ASP A 155 2.22 19.17 3.21
N THR A 156 1.10 18.56 3.61
CA THR A 156 0.60 17.33 2.97
C THR A 156 0.34 17.55 1.47
N CYS A 157 -0.23 18.70 1.08
CA CYS A 157 -0.40 19.04 -0.34
C CYS A 157 0.94 19.11 -1.08
N ARG A 158 2.00 19.64 -0.45
CA ARG A 158 3.35 19.70 -1.05
C ARG A 158 3.92 18.31 -1.33
N TRP A 159 3.74 17.36 -0.41
CA TRP A 159 4.16 15.97 -0.59
C TRP A 159 3.34 15.24 -1.67
N THR A 160 2.05 15.58 -1.80
CA THR A 160 1.13 14.98 -2.77
C THR A 160 1.33 15.53 -4.20
N LEU A 161 1.82 16.76 -4.35
CA LEU A 161 1.98 17.44 -5.64
C LEU A 161 2.75 16.63 -6.71
N PRO A 162 3.94 16.08 -6.43
CA PRO A 162 4.68 15.26 -7.41
C PRO A 162 3.89 14.01 -7.83
N LEU A 163 3.15 13.40 -6.90
CA LEU A 163 2.34 12.21 -7.14
C LEU A 163 1.16 12.53 -8.05
N LEU A 164 0.47 13.64 -7.76
CA LEU A 164 -0.64 14.15 -8.56
C LEU A 164 -0.18 14.48 -9.99
N ARG A 165 0.95 15.16 -10.16
CA ARG A 165 1.50 15.47 -11.49
C ARG A 165 1.81 14.21 -12.29
N LYS A 166 2.51 13.24 -11.68
CA LYS A 166 2.81 11.96 -12.34
C LYS A 166 1.53 11.22 -12.75
N MET A 167 0.51 11.23 -11.89
CA MET A 167 -0.80 10.65 -12.22
C MET A 167 -1.45 11.36 -13.41
N CYS A 168 -1.50 12.70 -13.41
CA CYS A 168 -2.05 13.49 -14.52
C CYS A 168 -1.28 13.29 -15.84
N GLU A 169 0.05 13.21 -15.79
CA GLU A 169 0.91 12.95 -16.94
C GLU A 169 0.65 11.55 -17.52
N ASN A 170 0.58 10.53 -16.67
CA ASN A 170 0.25 9.16 -17.07
C ASN A 170 -1.14 9.08 -17.69
N GLU A 171 -2.13 9.73 -17.06
CA GLU A 171 -3.50 9.80 -17.54
C GLU A 171 -3.58 10.43 -18.93
N GLN A 172 -2.93 11.59 -19.12
CA GLN A 172 -2.88 12.27 -20.40
C GLN A 172 -2.21 11.39 -21.46
N ARG A 173 -1.04 10.83 -21.13
CA ARG A 173 -0.26 9.98 -22.03
C ARG A 173 -1.09 8.79 -22.51
N TYR A 174 -1.70 8.03 -21.60
CA TYR A 174 -2.43 6.82 -21.99
C TYR A 174 -3.74 7.16 -22.70
N ARG A 175 -4.48 8.20 -22.30
CA ARG A 175 -5.68 8.63 -23.06
C ARG A 175 -5.33 9.03 -24.49
N THR A 176 -4.25 9.79 -24.70
CA THR A 176 -3.80 10.16 -26.05
C THR A 176 -3.44 8.92 -26.87
N GLN A 177 -2.67 7.99 -26.30
CA GLN A 177 -2.34 6.74 -27.00
C GLN A 177 -3.58 5.93 -27.39
N LEU A 178 -4.58 5.82 -26.49
CA LEU A 178 -5.82 5.11 -26.77
C LEU A 178 -6.61 5.76 -27.93
N VAL A 179 -6.65 7.10 -27.98
CA VAL A 179 -7.27 7.85 -29.09
C VAL A 179 -6.52 7.62 -30.39
N GLU A 180 -5.19 7.71 -30.39
CA GLU A 180 -4.33 7.48 -31.56
C GLU A 180 -4.47 6.06 -32.10
N MET A 181 -4.67 5.08 -31.21
CA MET A 181 -4.95 3.70 -31.58
C MET A 181 -6.34 3.52 -32.20
N GLY A 182 -7.26 4.48 -32.04
CA GLY A 182 -8.57 4.49 -32.67
C GLY A 182 -9.77 4.33 -31.72
N LEU A 183 -9.59 4.51 -30.41
CA LEU A 183 -10.69 4.45 -29.44
C LEU A 183 -11.56 5.71 -29.61
N LYS A 184 -12.85 5.52 -29.87
CA LYS A 184 -13.80 6.61 -30.21
C LYS A 184 -14.91 6.80 -29.19
N THR A 185 -15.04 5.88 -28.25
CA THR A 185 -16.16 5.73 -27.34
C THR A 185 -15.72 6.10 -25.92
N PHE A 186 -16.23 7.22 -25.44
CA PHE A 186 -15.92 7.80 -24.13
C PHE A 186 -17.22 8.04 -23.36
N GLU A 187 -17.23 7.72 -22.08
CA GLU A 187 -18.38 7.94 -21.21
C GLU A 187 -17.92 8.42 -19.83
N ARG A 188 -18.60 9.44 -19.31
CA ARG A 188 -18.31 9.98 -17.99
C ARG A 188 -19.04 9.18 -16.92
N LEU A 189 -18.31 8.70 -15.93
CA LEU A 189 -18.86 8.09 -14.72
C LEU A 189 -19.38 9.17 -13.78
N ARG A 190 -20.63 9.03 -13.34
CA ARG A 190 -21.21 9.87 -12.29
C ARG A 190 -20.98 9.17 -10.95
N LEU A 191 -20.23 9.83 -10.06
CA LEU A 191 -19.88 9.30 -8.75
C LEU A 191 -21.04 9.40 -7.72
N ASP A 192 -22.10 10.17 -8.02
CA ASP A 192 -23.11 10.60 -7.02
C ASP A 192 -24.55 10.12 -7.24
N GLU A 193 -24.84 9.19 -8.16
CA GLU A 193 -26.20 8.65 -8.26
C GLU A 193 -26.32 7.34 -7.46
N ALA A 194 -26.64 7.47 -6.17
CA ALA A 194 -27.52 6.50 -5.50
C ALA A 194 -28.75 6.35 -6.41
N ALA A 195 -28.71 5.32 -7.25
CA ALA A 195 -29.62 5.22 -8.38
C ALA A 195 -31.05 5.00 -7.87
N GLU A 196 -31.85 6.07 -7.86
CA GLU A 196 -33.30 5.98 -8.02
C GLU A 196 -33.61 4.93 -9.11
N PRO A 197 -34.49 3.94 -8.86
CA PRO A 197 -34.68 2.80 -9.73
C PRO A 197 -35.50 3.18 -10.98
N LYS A 198 -34.92 3.96 -11.89
CA LYS A 198 -35.49 4.16 -13.23
C LYS A 198 -35.09 3.01 -14.14
N LYS A 199 -36.08 2.21 -14.55
CA LYS A 199 -36.01 1.07 -15.48
C LYS A 199 -34.97 1.27 -16.59
N ALA A 200 -33.78 0.65 -16.45
CA ALA A 200 -32.79 0.57 -17.51
C ALA A 200 -32.42 -0.90 -17.74
N LYS A 201 -32.69 -1.41 -18.96
CA LYS A 201 -32.42 -2.78 -19.44
C LYS A 201 -30.94 -3.00 -19.83
N ARG A 202 -29.99 -2.52 -19.04
CA ARG A 202 -28.55 -2.79 -19.30
C ARG A 202 -27.90 -3.40 -18.06
N PRO A 203 -26.89 -4.27 -18.20
CA PRO A 203 -26.14 -4.75 -17.05
C PRO A 203 -25.51 -3.51 -16.41
N ARG A 204 -26.01 -3.15 -15.23
CA ARG A 204 -25.43 -2.08 -14.43
C ARG A 204 -24.23 -2.67 -13.73
N LEU A 205 -23.03 -2.15 -14.00
CA LEU A 205 -21.95 -2.19 -13.03
C LEU A 205 -22.53 -1.55 -11.75
N ARG A 206 -22.73 -2.36 -10.71
CA ARG A 206 -23.40 -1.92 -9.48
C ARG A 206 -22.47 -0.93 -8.76
N PRO A 207 -22.94 0.31 -8.46
CA PRO A 207 -22.11 1.35 -7.85
C PRO A 207 -21.58 1.03 -6.45
N GLU A 208 -22.26 0.14 -5.70
CA GLU A 208 -22.01 -0.02 -4.26
C GLU A 208 -21.00 -1.12 -3.90
N ASP A 209 -20.63 -2.01 -4.82
CA ASP A 209 -19.76 -3.19 -4.53
C ASP A 209 -18.68 -3.47 -5.59
N SER A 210 -18.54 -2.66 -6.65
CA SER A 210 -17.51 -2.90 -7.66
C SER A 210 -16.31 -1.99 -7.43
N ASN A 211 -15.30 -2.50 -6.70
CA ASN A 211 -13.95 -2.00 -6.89
C ASN A 211 -13.64 -2.13 -8.39
N HIS A 212 -13.53 -1.01 -9.09
CA HIS A 212 -13.20 -0.97 -10.52
C HIS A 212 -11.76 -1.48 -10.74
N GLU A 213 -11.56 -2.78 -10.63
CA GLU A 213 -10.25 -3.43 -10.63
C GLU A 213 -9.86 -3.87 -12.04
N CYS A 214 -8.62 -3.58 -12.41
CA CYS A 214 -8.08 -4.11 -13.66
C CYS A 214 -7.96 -5.64 -13.59
N ASP A 215 -8.43 -6.33 -14.63
CA ASP A 215 -8.39 -7.80 -14.70
C ASP A 215 -6.95 -8.37 -14.72
N PHE A 216 -5.98 -7.60 -15.24
CA PHE A 216 -4.57 -8.04 -15.29
C PHE A 216 -3.79 -7.75 -14.01
N CYS A 217 -3.76 -6.49 -13.55
CA CYS A 217 -2.93 -6.10 -12.41
C CYS A 217 -3.70 -5.91 -11.11
N ARG A 218 -5.02 -6.11 -11.11
CA ARG A 218 -5.90 -6.03 -9.92
C ARG A 218 -5.92 -4.67 -9.24
N ILE A 219 -5.31 -3.64 -9.82
CA ILE A 219 -5.31 -2.28 -9.27
C ILE A 219 -6.69 -1.64 -9.40
N SER A 220 -7.11 -0.91 -8.36
CA SER A 220 -8.35 -0.13 -8.37
C SER A 220 -8.18 1.14 -9.24
N CYS A 221 -9.01 1.26 -10.28
CA CYS A 221 -9.03 2.37 -11.21
C CYS A 221 -10.09 3.41 -10.79
N HIS A 222 -9.69 4.64 -10.53
CA HIS A 222 -10.59 5.70 -10.08
C HIS A 222 -10.68 6.86 -11.08
N VAL A 223 -9.57 7.28 -11.68
CA VAL A 223 -9.57 8.40 -12.64
C VAL A 223 -10.19 7.97 -13.96
N SER A 224 -9.71 6.87 -14.51
CA SER A 224 -10.23 6.28 -15.74
C SER A 224 -9.93 4.80 -15.86
N MET A 225 -10.71 4.16 -16.69
CA MET A 225 -10.63 2.73 -17.00
C MET A 225 -11.15 2.48 -18.40
N VAL A 226 -10.81 1.34 -18.97
CA VAL A 226 -11.34 0.90 -20.27
C VAL A 226 -12.06 -0.41 -20.09
N VAL A 227 -13.30 -0.48 -20.57
CA VAL A 227 -14.13 -1.69 -20.51
C VAL A 227 -14.29 -2.26 -21.90
N ASN A 228 -14.08 -3.57 -22.04
CA ASN A 228 -14.50 -4.32 -23.22
C ASN A 228 -15.92 -4.83 -23.02
N MET A 229 -16.89 -4.22 -23.70
CA MET A 229 -18.33 -4.52 -23.56
C MET A 229 -18.72 -5.93 -24.02
N GLN A 230 -17.87 -6.63 -24.78
CA GLN A 230 -18.16 -8.01 -25.22
C GLN A 230 -17.97 -9.01 -24.08
N ASP A 231 -16.90 -8.84 -23.31
CA ASP A 231 -16.48 -9.80 -22.28
C ASP A 231 -16.70 -9.25 -20.85
N ASP A 232 -17.17 -8.00 -20.73
CA ASP A 232 -17.36 -7.26 -19.47
C ASP A 232 -16.08 -7.15 -18.62
N ILE A 233 -14.92 -7.10 -19.30
CA ILE A 233 -13.60 -7.03 -18.66
C ILE A 233 -13.14 -5.57 -18.56
N LEU A 234 -12.67 -5.19 -17.36
CA LEU A 234 -12.13 -3.88 -17.04
C LEU A 234 -10.59 -3.88 -17.08
N TYR A 235 -10.04 -2.85 -17.69
CA TYR A 235 -8.59 -2.62 -17.78
C TYR A 235 -8.23 -1.23 -17.24
N CYS A 236 -7.11 -1.14 -16.51
CA CYS A 236 -6.46 0.16 -16.34
C CYS A 236 -5.93 0.65 -17.69
N LEU A 237 -5.66 1.95 -17.83
CA LEU A 237 -5.30 2.52 -19.13
C LEU A 237 -4.05 1.87 -19.75
N GLU A 238 -3.06 1.55 -18.92
CA GLU A 238 -1.82 0.90 -19.36
C GLU A 238 -2.06 -0.49 -19.97
N HIS A 239 -2.80 -1.35 -19.26
CA HIS A 239 -3.16 -2.67 -19.79
C HIS A 239 -4.11 -2.57 -20.98
N ALA A 240 -4.99 -1.56 -21.01
CA ALA A 240 -5.83 -1.31 -22.16
C ALA A 240 -5.00 -1.01 -23.42
N VAL A 241 -3.99 -0.14 -23.31
CA VAL A 241 -3.04 0.14 -24.40
C VAL A 241 -2.33 -1.14 -24.84
N HIS A 242 -1.83 -1.94 -23.89
CA HIS A 242 -1.14 -3.19 -24.23
C HIS A 242 -2.05 -4.20 -24.95
N CYS A 243 -3.30 -4.33 -24.52
CA CYS A 243 -4.24 -5.29 -25.10
C CYS A 243 -4.84 -4.84 -26.43
N LEU A 244 -5.08 -3.53 -26.60
CA LEU A 244 -5.65 -2.96 -27.82
C LEU A 244 -4.72 -3.09 -29.02
N GLN A 245 -3.40 -3.21 -28.82
CA GLN A 245 -2.46 -3.51 -29.90
C GLN A 245 -2.78 -4.84 -30.60
N ARG A 246 -3.58 -5.72 -29.99
CA ARG A 246 -3.81 -7.10 -30.43
C ARG A 246 -5.27 -7.43 -30.76
N LYS A 247 -6.22 -6.50 -30.62
CA LYS A 247 -7.67 -6.77 -30.71
C LYS A 247 -8.45 -5.69 -31.49
N ASN A 248 -9.65 -6.07 -31.95
CA ASN A 248 -10.61 -5.16 -32.62
C ASN A 248 -11.30 -4.24 -31.59
N MET A 249 -11.40 -2.94 -31.90
CA MET A 249 -11.77 -1.88 -30.94
C MET A 249 -13.27 -1.58 -30.84
N LYS A 250 -14.12 -2.20 -31.69
CA LYS A 250 -15.55 -1.83 -31.80
C LYS A 250 -16.34 -1.95 -30.50
N SER A 251 -15.91 -2.80 -29.58
CA SER A 251 -16.57 -3.06 -28.29
C SER A 251 -15.93 -2.38 -27.09
N TRP A 252 -14.87 -1.59 -27.28
CA TRP A 252 -14.12 -0.99 -26.19
C TRP A 252 -14.67 0.38 -25.86
N LYS A 253 -14.63 0.79 -24.60
CA LYS A 253 -15.10 2.10 -24.15
C LYS A 253 -14.24 2.60 -23.00
N LEU A 254 -13.82 3.86 -23.06
CA LEU A 254 -13.17 4.54 -21.95
C LEU A 254 -14.21 5.15 -21.02
N LEU A 255 -14.12 4.82 -19.74
CA LEU A 255 -14.92 5.40 -18.66
C LEU A 255 -14.02 6.33 -17.84
N TYR A 256 -14.48 7.54 -17.53
CA TYR A 256 -13.69 8.52 -16.79
C TYR A 256 -14.51 9.31 -15.77
N THR A 257 -13.90 9.68 -14.64
CA THR A 257 -14.56 10.45 -13.57
C THR A 257 -14.35 11.96 -13.74
N TYR A 258 -13.13 12.37 -14.12
CA TYR A 258 -12.75 13.77 -14.29
C TYR A 258 -12.35 14.08 -15.74
N ASP A 259 -12.73 15.27 -16.20
CA ASP A 259 -12.22 15.84 -17.44
C ASP A 259 -10.73 16.22 -17.25
N MET A 260 -9.92 16.10 -18.30
CA MET A 260 -8.49 16.44 -18.26
C MET A 260 -8.19 17.85 -17.68
N PRO A 261 -8.98 18.90 -17.99
CA PRO A 261 -8.76 20.23 -17.39
C PRO A 261 -8.98 20.27 -15.87
N ILE A 262 -9.87 19.45 -15.32
CA ILE A 262 -10.15 19.43 -13.87
C ILE A 262 -8.97 18.80 -13.11
N LEU A 263 -8.34 17.78 -13.69
CA LEU A 263 -7.10 17.19 -13.15
C LEU A 263 -5.95 18.21 -13.15
N SER A 264 -5.88 19.07 -14.17
CA SER A 264 -4.93 20.18 -14.19
C SER A 264 -5.27 21.28 -13.17
N LEU A 265 -6.55 21.49 -12.87
CA LEU A 265 -7.00 22.46 -11.87
C LEU A 265 -6.66 22.00 -10.45
N ALA A 266 -6.75 20.70 -10.16
CA ALA A 266 -6.30 20.11 -8.89
C ALA A 266 -4.78 20.30 -8.65
N ASP A 267 -3.98 20.28 -9.72
CA ASP A 267 -2.56 20.65 -9.66
C ASP A 267 -2.39 22.16 -9.43
N VAL A 268 -3.24 23.01 -10.03
CA VAL A 268 -3.23 24.47 -9.79
C VAL A 268 -3.68 24.84 -8.37
N THR A 269 -4.68 24.20 -7.78
CA THR A 269 -5.11 24.47 -6.40
C THR A 269 -3.99 24.14 -5.41
N CYS A 270 -3.28 23.03 -5.64
CA CYS A 270 -2.09 22.70 -4.86
C CYS A 270 -0.90 23.66 -5.13
N ARG A 271 -0.79 24.26 -6.33
CA ARG A 271 0.22 25.29 -6.64
C ARG A 271 -0.13 26.67 -6.07
N GLY A 272 -1.41 27.04 -5.96
CA GLY A 272 -1.86 28.30 -5.34
C GLY A 272 -1.52 28.42 -3.86
N VAL A 273 -1.15 27.31 -3.24
CA VAL A 273 -0.60 27.17 -1.88
C VAL A 273 0.92 27.47 -1.81
N ALA A 274 1.65 27.29 -2.92
CA ALA A 274 3.10 27.45 -2.98
C ALA A 274 3.67 28.87 -2.73
N PRO A 275 3.00 30.00 -3.08
CA PRO A 275 3.62 31.32 -2.89
C PRO A 275 3.70 31.78 -1.43
N HIS A 276 3.11 31.04 -0.46
CA HIS A 276 3.08 31.46 0.95
C HIS A 276 4.10 30.77 1.86
N LEU A 277 4.89 29.78 1.40
CA LEU A 277 5.78 29.00 2.27
C LEU A 277 7.13 28.70 1.62
N SER A 278 8.21 29.11 2.29
CA SER A 278 9.59 28.79 1.95
C SER A 278 9.84 27.28 1.88
N ALA A 279 10.89 26.88 1.16
CA ALA A 279 11.32 25.49 0.98
C ALA A 279 11.46 24.74 2.32
N PRO A 280 11.20 23.43 2.38
CA PRO A 280 11.54 22.65 3.57
C PRO A 280 13.07 22.64 3.70
N ALA A 281 13.57 23.00 4.87
CA ALA A 281 14.99 22.85 5.19
C ALA A 281 15.35 21.37 5.06
N SER A 282 16.43 21.09 4.32
CA SER A 282 17.04 19.77 4.25
C SER A 282 17.36 19.28 5.65
N VAL A 283 16.61 18.31 6.17
CA VAL A 283 16.97 17.60 7.40
C VAL A 283 18.09 16.63 7.04
N THR A 284 19.33 17.11 7.04
CA THR A 284 20.50 16.25 7.18
C THR A 284 20.44 15.64 8.58
N GLN A 285 19.98 14.39 8.68
CA GLN A 285 20.14 13.60 9.90
C GLN A 285 21.64 13.35 10.11
N SER A 286 22.27 14.15 10.98
CA SER A 286 23.50 13.74 11.64
C SER A 286 23.09 12.81 12.78
N VAL A 287 23.27 11.51 12.56
CA VAL A 287 23.15 10.51 13.62
C VAL A 287 24.38 10.67 14.52
N THR A 288 24.27 11.43 15.59
CA THR A 288 25.22 11.34 16.70
C THR A 288 24.99 10.00 17.40
N ALA A 289 25.91 9.06 17.16
CA ALA A 289 25.97 7.80 17.88
C ALA A 289 26.17 8.09 19.39
N VAL A 290 25.13 7.87 20.19
CA VAL A 290 25.28 7.76 21.63
C VAL A 290 25.82 6.36 21.90
N ALA A 291 27.06 6.29 22.37
CA ALA A 291 27.69 5.04 22.78
C ALA A 291 26.91 4.41 23.95
N PRO A 292 26.73 3.08 23.98
CA PRO A 292 26.05 2.43 25.10
C PRO A 292 26.91 2.52 26.36
N SER A 293 26.33 3.04 27.44
CA SER A 293 26.90 3.00 28.79
C SER A 293 26.99 1.55 29.27
N ALA A 294 28.13 1.20 29.85
CA ALA A 294 28.41 -0.14 30.37
C ALA A 294 27.41 -0.56 31.46
N PRO A 295 27.00 -1.84 31.52
CA PRO A 295 26.16 -2.34 32.59
C PRO A 295 26.97 -2.48 33.91
N PRO A 296 26.34 -2.33 35.07
CA PRO A 296 27.01 -2.48 36.35
C PRO A 296 27.44 -3.94 36.57
N ALA A 297 28.64 -4.11 37.11
CA ALA A 297 29.23 -5.40 37.44
C ALA A 297 28.41 -6.11 38.52
N GLY A 298 27.95 -7.33 38.22
CA GLY A 298 27.41 -8.24 39.23
C GLY A 298 26.22 -9.08 38.78
N ALA A 299 26.45 -10.05 37.90
CA ALA A 299 25.59 -11.23 37.80
C ALA A 299 26.43 -12.41 37.31
N ALA A 300 26.59 -13.40 38.18
CA ALA A 300 27.38 -14.59 37.97
C ALA A 300 26.81 -15.45 36.81
N TYR A 301 27.70 -15.89 35.92
CA TYR A 301 27.42 -16.95 34.96
C TYR A 301 27.23 -18.27 35.71
N CYS A 302 26.01 -18.81 35.71
CA CYS A 302 25.80 -20.24 35.98
C CYS A 302 25.90 -20.99 34.65
N SER A 303 27.00 -21.72 34.51
CA SER A 303 27.21 -22.77 33.53
C SER A 303 26.20 -23.92 33.72
N ALA A 304 25.66 -24.39 32.60
CA ALA A 304 24.83 -25.59 32.52
C ALA A 304 25.60 -26.87 32.91
N PRO A 305 24.86 -27.95 33.21
CA PRO A 305 25.10 -29.26 32.62
C PRO A 305 24.20 -29.48 31.39
#